data_AF-A0A355GGD5-F1
#
_entry.id   AF-A0A355GGD5-F1
#
_cell.length_a   1.000
_cell.length_b   1.000
_cell.length_c   1.000
_cell.angle_alpha   90.00
_cell.angle_beta   90.00
_cell.angle_gamma   90.00
#
_symmetry.space_group_name_H-M   'P 1'
#
loop_
_entity.id
_entity.type
_entity.pdbx_description
1 polymer ?
#
loop_
_entity_poly.entity_id
_entity_poly.type
_entity_poly.pdbx_seq_one_letter_code
_entity_poly.pdbx_strand_id
1 'polypeptide(L)'
;MVLGKRKKRSATSWRITLSWEKKRGGRQYYYKSQRVDGKPVKIYVGSGNKGAEAERQDQERRLQQQRDKQHWETILFHVDQASHHTTELASLVTLLYKALLISCGYYLHKGHEWRKRKTL
;
A
#
# COMPACT_ATOMS: atom_id res chain seq x y z
N MET A 1 29.11 -14.60 1.93
CA MET A 1 27.71 -14.92 2.31
C MET A 1 26.84 -13.73 1.89
N VAL A 2 25.89 -13.98 0.98
CA VAL A 2 25.13 -12.97 0.22
C VAL A 2 23.94 -12.47 1.04
N LEU A 3 23.77 -11.16 1.21
CA LEU A 3 22.47 -10.58 1.52
C LEU A 3 22.12 -9.52 0.46
N GLY A 4 21.63 -10.01 -0.67
CA GLY A 4 21.05 -9.18 -1.71
C GLY A 4 19.83 -8.45 -1.16
N LYS A 5 19.82 -7.12 -1.32
CA LYS A 5 18.65 -6.28 -1.04
C LYS A 5 17.45 -6.83 -1.81
N ARG A 6 16.51 -7.45 -1.09
CA ARG A 6 15.25 -7.97 -1.64
C ARG A 6 14.41 -6.77 -2.08
N LYS A 7 14.57 -6.36 -3.34
CA LYS A 7 13.73 -5.34 -4.00
C LYS A 7 12.28 -5.82 -3.86
N LYS A 8 11.49 -5.15 -3.01
CA LYS A 8 10.03 -5.39 -2.93
C LYS A 8 9.51 -5.17 -4.34
N ARG A 9 9.19 -6.26 -5.05
CA ARG A 9 8.49 -6.20 -6.33
C ARG A 9 7.13 -5.59 -5.97
N SER A 10 6.97 -4.30 -6.22
CA SER A 10 5.66 -3.67 -6.18
C SER A 10 4.77 -4.55 -7.05
N ALA A 11 3.72 -5.12 -6.47
CA ALA A 11 2.65 -5.71 -7.26
C ALA A 11 2.05 -4.55 -8.06
N THR A 12 2.59 -4.30 -9.25
CA THR A 12 2.02 -3.38 -10.22
C THR A 12 0.66 -3.99 -10.53
N SER A 13 -0.37 -3.55 -9.80
CA SER A 13 -1.75 -3.84 -10.08
C SER A 13 -2.03 -3.21 -11.44
N TRP A 14 -1.75 -3.97 -12.49
CA TRP A 14 -2.06 -3.59 -13.85
C TRP A 14 -3.54 -3.25 -13.88
N ARG A 15 -3.86 -1.99 -14.22
CA ARG A 15 -5.25 -1.53 -14.31
C ARG A 15 -5.95 -2.38 -15.36
N ILE A 16 -6.79 -3.28 -14.87
CA ILE A 16 -7.77 -3.97 -15.69
C ILE A 16 -8.83 -2.94 -16.05
N THR A 17 -8.97 -2.63 -17.34
CA THR A 17 -10.00 -1.71 -17.82
C THR A 17 -11.10 -2.52 -18.48
N LEU A 18 -12.34 -2.36 -18.02
CA LEU A 18 -13.50 -3.05 -18.58
C LEU A 18 -14.37 -2.07 -19.34
N SER A 19 -14.85 -2.46 -20.52
CA SER A 19 -15.64 -1.59 -21.40
C SER A 19 -16.46 -2.38 -22.41
N TRP A 20 -17.41 -1.70 -23.04
CA TRP A 20 -18.18 -2.20 -24.17
C TRP A 20 -17.49 -1.86 -25.50
N GLU A 21 -17.46 -2.82 -26.42
CA GLU A 21 -17.01 -2.64 -27.79
C GLU A 21 -18.15 -2.93 -28.77
N LYS A 22 -18.48 -1.96 -29.63
CA LYS A 22 -19.46 -2.13 -30.72
C LYS A 22 -18.74 -2.62 -31.99
N LYS A 23 -19.22 -3.70 -32.60
CA LYS A 23 -18.72 -4.24 -33.88
C LYS A 23 -19.63 -3.84 -35.04
N ARG A 24 -19.10 -3.93 -36.27
CA ARG A 24 -19.90 -3.76 -37.50
C ARG A 24 -21.03 -4.81 -37.51
N GLY A 25 -22.25 -4.37 -37.79
CA GLY A 25 -23.46 -5.21 -37.68
C GLY A 25 -24.21 -5.13 -36.34
N GLY A 26 -23.93 -4.12 -35.51
CA GLY A 26 -24.73 -3.81 -34.31
C GLY A 26 -24.45 -4.66 -33.07
N ARG A 27 -23.61 -5.70 -33.19
CA ARG A 27 -23.22 -6.55 -32.06
C ARG A 27 -22.33 -5.79 -31.09
N GLN A 28 -22.60 -5.94 -29.79
CA GLN A 28 -21.80 -5.32 -28.72
C GLN A 28 -21.22 -6.40 -27.82
N TYR A 29 -19.96 -6.24 -27.43
CA TYR A 29 -19.26 -7.16 -26.55
C TYR A 29 -18.67 -6.41 -25.37
N TYR A 30 -18.93 -6.92 -24.17
CA TYR A 30 -18.24 -6.51 -22.97
C TYR A 30 -16.87 -7.19 -22.94
N TYR A 31 -15.81 -6.42 -22.74
CA TYR A 31 -14.45 -6.93 -22.72
C TYR A 31 -13.65 -6.39 -21.54
N LYS A 32 -12.69 -7.22 -21.13
CA LYS A 32 -11.66 -6.92 -20.16
C LYS A 32 -10.35 -6.66 -20.89
N SER A 33 -9.79 -5.47 -20.72
CA SER A 33 -8.43 -5.13 -21.16
C SER A 33 -7.45 -5.46 -20.06
N GLN A 34 -6.48 -6.32 -20.36
CA GLN A 34 -5.38 -6.65 -19.46
C GLN A 34 -4.05 -6.66 -20.20
N ARG A 35 -2.93 -6.47 -19.49
CA ARG A 35 -1.60 -6.58 -20.09
C ARG A 35 -1.05 -7.98 -19.85
N VAL A 36 -0.75 -8.69 -20.93
CA VAL A 36 -0.08 -10.00 -20.92
C VAL A 36 1.29 -9.79 -21.57
N ASP A 37 2.36 -10.08 -20.84
CA ASP A 37 3.75 -9.87 -21.30
C ASP A 37 4.02 -8.45 -21.86
N GLY A 38 3.45 -7.43 -21.22
CA GLY A 38 3.59 -6.04 -21.65
C GLY A 38 2.79 -5.66 -22.90
N LYS A 39 1.93 -6.53 -23.43
CA LYS A 39 1.03 -6.23 -24.54
C LYS A 39 -0.42 -6.13 -24.05
N PRO A 40 -1.19 -5.09 -24.46
CA PRO A 40 -2.60 -5.00 -24.11
C PRO A 40 -3.41 -6.06 -24.90
N VAL A 41 -4.16 -6.89 -24.19
CA VAL A 41 -5.02 -7.94 -24.72
C VAL A 41 -6.46 -7.69 -24.27
N LYS A 42 -7.40 -7.78 -25.21
CA LYS A 42 -8.84 -7.71 -24.93
C LYS A 42 -9.39 -9.13 -24.79
N ILE A 43 -10.00 -9.43 -23.65
CA ILE A 43 -10.71 -10.67 -23.39
C ILE A 43 -12.20 -10.36 -23.42
N TYR A 44 -12.91 -10.88 -24.40
CA TYR A 44 -14.36 -10.69 -24.52
C TYR A 44 -15.08 -11.61 -23.53
N VAL A 45 -15.87 -11.01 -22.64
CA VAL A 45 -16.57 -11.69 -21.55
C VAL A 45 -17.95 -12.16 -22.03
N GLY A 46 -18.61 -11.37 -22.88
CA GLY A 46 -19.91 -11.73 -23.44
C GLY A 46 -20.53 -10.60 -24.25
N SER A 47 -21.60 -10.90 -24.97
CA SER A 47 -22.43 -9.94 -25.68
C SER A 47 -23.84 -9.85 -25.08
N GLY A 48 -24.57 -8.76 -25.38
CA GLY A 48 -25.95 -8.57 -24.95
C GLY A 48 -26.13 -8.78 -23.43
N ASN A 49 -27.14 -9.56 -23.05
CA ASN A 49 -27.46 -9.83 -21.64
C ASN A 49 -26.29 -10.42 -20.84
N LYS A 50 -25.46 -11.28 -21.46
CA LYS A 50 -24.28 -11.84 -20.79
C LYS A 50 -23.23 -10.78 -20.48
N GLY A 51 -23.03 -9.82 -21.40
CA GLY A 51 -22.13 -8.70 -21.17
C GLY A 51 -22.69 -7.70 -20.13
N ALA A 52 -24.00 -7.48 -20.12
CA ALA A 52 -24.66 -6.61 -19.12
C ALA A 52 -24.57 -7.19 -17.71
N GLU A 53 -24.74 -8.51 -17.58
CA GLU A 53 -24.55 -9.19 -16.29
C GLU A 53 -23.10 -9.07 -15.79
N ALA A 54 -22.12 -9.27 -16.69
CA ALA A 54 -20.71 -9.10 -16.35
C ALA A 54 -20.39 -7.66 -15.92
N GLU A 55 -20.94 -6.66 -16.62
CA GLU A 55 -20.80 -5.26 -16.23
C GLU A 55 -21.36 -4.98 -14.84
N ARG A 56 -22.56 -5.51 -14.52
CA ARG A 56 -23.18 -5.35 -13.21
C ARG A 56 -22.30 -5.93 -12.10
N GLN A 57 -21.82 -7.16 -12.28
CA GLN A 57 -20.92 -7.81 -11.32
C GLN A 57 -19.61 -7.03 -11.12
N ASP A 58 -19.08 -6.45 -12.20
CA ASP A 58 -17.86 -5.64 -12.13
C ASP A 58 -18.08 -4.26 -11.50
N GLN A 59 -19.27 -3.68 -11.65
CA GLN A 59 -19.65 -2.47 -10.92
C GLN A 59 -19.82 -2.75 -9.42
N GLU A 60 -20.50 -3.84 -9.04
CA GLU A 60 -20.66 -4.27 -7.66
C GLU A 60 -19.30 -4.54 -6.99
N ARG A 61 -18.41 -5.25 -7.68
CA ARG A 61 -17.05 -5.51 -7.20
C ARG A 61 -16.26 -4.22 -6.96
N ARG A 62 -16.34 -3.27 -7.90
CA ARG A 62 -15.65 -1.96 -7.76
C ARG A 62 -16.21 -1.17 -6.59
N LEU A 63 -17.52 -1.17 -6.41
CA LEU A 63 -18.17 -0.50 -5.29
C LEU A 63 -17.76 -1.12 -3.96
N GLN A 64 -17.71 -2.45 -3.87
CA GLN A 64 -17.24 -3.14 -2.66
C GLN A 64 -15.79 -2.79 -2.35
N GLN A 65 -14.90 -2.86 -3.34
CA GLN A 65 -13.49 -2.49 -3.16
C GLN A 65 -13.32 -1.03 -2.71
N GLN A 66 -14.14 -0.11 -3.24
CA GLN A 66 -14.12 1.29 -2.81
C GLN A 66 -14.57 1.44 -1.37
N ARG A 67 -15.64 0.75 -0.95
CA ARG A 67 -16.13 0.75 0.43
C ARG A 67 -15.09 0.17 1.39
N ASP A 68 -14.51 -0.97 1.05
CA ASP A 68 -13.47 -1.61 1.86
C ASP A 68 -12.26 -0.68 2.00
N LYS A 69 -11.83 -0.06 0.89
CA LYS A 69 -10.73 0.90 0.91
C LYS A 69 -11.03 2.09 1.83
N GLN A 70 -12.21 2.70 1.69
CA GLN A 70 -12.63 3.82 2.54
C GLN A 70 -12.68 3.40 4.02
N HIS A 71 -13.23 2.22 4.31
CA HIS A 71 -13.29 1.69 5.66
C HIS A 71 -11.90 1.53 6.29
N TRP A 72 -10.96 0.93 5.56
CA TRP A 72 -9.58 0.77 6.02
C TRP A 72 -8.84 2.10 6.15
N GLU A 73 -9.06 3.05 5.23
CA GLU A 73 -8.50 4.41 5.33
C GLU A 73 -8.98 5.11 6.61
N THR A 74 -10.27 5.01 6.95
CA THR A 74 -10.81 5.55 8.20
C THR A 74 -10.19 4.89 9.43
N ILE A 75 -10.10 3.56 9.46
CA ILE A 75 -9.47 2.84 10.60
C ILE A 75 -8.01 3.28 10.77
N LEU A 76 -7.24 3.29 9.69
CA LEU A 76 -5.83 3.67 9.75
C LEU A 76 -5.65 5.12 10.18
N PHE A 77 -6.53 6.03 9.72
CA PHE A 77 -6.53 7.42 10.18
C PHE A 77 -6.75 7.52 11.69
N HIS A 78 -7.73 6.80 12.25
CA HIS A 78 -7.97 6.81 13.70
C HIS A 78 -6.81 6.22 14.50
N VAL A 79 -6.20 5.14 14.01
CA VAL A 79 -5.01 4.53 14.65
C VAL A 79 -3.84 5.49 14.64
N ASP A 80 -3.60 6.18 13.53
CA ASP A 80 -2.52 7.18 13.40
C ASP A 80 -2.73 8.35 14.36
N GLN A 81 -3.95 8.92 14.40
CA GLN A 81 -4.30 9.98 15.34
C GLN A 81 -4.09 9.58 16.80
N ALA A 82 -4.53 8.36 17.18
CA ALA A 82 -4.34 7.85 18.53
C ALA A 82 -2.84 7.61 18.87
N SER A 83 -2.02 7.29 17.87
CA SER A 83 -0.61 6.97 18.04
C SER A 83 0.30 8.20 17.99
N HIS A 84 -0.16 9.31 17.41
CA HIS A 84 0.65 10.52 17.19
C HIS A 84 1.24 11.06 18.49
N HIS A 85 0.38 11.34 19.48
CA HIS A 85 0.83 11.88 20.77
C HIS A 85 1.76 10.93 21.52
N THR A 86 1.49 9.63 21.46
CA THR A 86 2.35 8.62 22.09
C THR A 86 3.73 8.56 21.44
N THR A 87 3.80 8.68 20.11
CA THR A 87 5.05 8.70 19.34
C THR A 87 5.86 9.94 19.65
N GLU A 88 5.20 11.10 19.72
CA GLU A 88 5.81 12.38 20.10
C GLU A 88 6.39 12.31 21.52
N LEU A 89 5.60 11.86 22.50
CA LEU A 89 6.06 11.67 23.87
C LEU A 89 7.23 10.69 23.96
N ALA A 90 7.17 9.55 23.27
CA ALA A 90 8.26 8.58 23.24
C ALA A 90 9.55 9.18 22.67
N SER A 91 9.44 10.06 21.66
CA SER A 91 10.59 10.76 21.09
C SER A 91 11.21 11.76 22.08
N LEU A 92 10.38 12.51 22.82
CA LEU A 92 10.83 13.46 23.84
C LEU A 92 11.47 12.75 25.02
N VAL A 93 10.86 11.65 25.51
CA VAL A 93 11.43 10.83 26.58
C VAL A 93 12.76 10.22 26.15
N THR A 94 12.86 9.73 24.91
CA THR A 94 14.12 9.22 24.36
C THR A 94 15.19 10.32 24.30
N LEU A 95 14.83 11.53 23.90
CA LEU A 95 15.76 12.67 23.86
C LEU A 95 16.25 13.03 25.27
N LEU A 96 15.33 13.13 26.23
CA LEU A 96 15.64 13.44 27.62
C LEU A 96 16.56 12.39 28.25
N TYR A 97 16.24 11.10 28.03
CA TYR A 97 17.06 9.98 28.48
C TYR A 97 18.51 10.07 27.93
N LYS A 98 18.65 10.35 26.63
CA LYS A 98 19.97 10.53 26.00
C LYS A 98 20.73 11.73 26.60
N ALA A 99 20.06 12.85 26.81
CA ALA A 99 20.66 14.04 27.41
C ALA A 99 21.16 13.76 28.84
N LEU A 100 20.36 13.04 29.65
CA LEU A 100 20.73 12.64 31.00
C LEU A 100 21.99 11.76 30.99
N LEU A 101 22.03 10.72 30.14
CA LEU A 101 23.20 9.86 30.02
C LEU A 101 24.46 10.65 29.67
N ILE A 102 24.36 11.58 28.72
CA ILE A 102 25.48 12.46 28.34
C ILE A 102 25.92 13.32 29.53
N SER A 103 24.98 13.93 30.27
CA SER A 103 25.32 14.74 31.45
C SER A 103 25.99 13.93 32.58
N CYS A 104 25.66 12.63 32.70
CA CYS A 104 26.31 11.71 33.63
C CYS A 104 27.66 11.18 33.13
N GLY A 105 28.17 11.70 32.00
CA GLY A 105 29.47 11.31 31.44
C GLY A 105 29.44 10.03 30.61
N TYR A 106 28.27 9.57 30.18
CA TYR A 106 28.15 8.47 29.22
C TYR A 106 28.26 8.98 27.77
N TYR A 107 28.63 8.09 26.86
CA TYR A 107 28.63 8.35 25.43
C TYR A 107 28.15 7.11 24.67
N LEU A 108 27.63 7.33 23.46
CA LEU A 108 27.16 6.26 22.59
C LEU A 108 28.31 5.71 21.72
N HIS A 109 28.83 4.55 22.07
CA HIS A 109 29.83 3.82 21.29
C HIS A 109 29.18 3.17 20.06
N LYS A 110 29.75 3.44 18.88
CA LYS A 110 29.31 2.90 17.56
C LYS A 110 27.80 3.05 17.28
N GLY A 111 27.14 4.03 17.90
CA GLY A 111 25.73 4.33 17.67
C GLY A 111 24.72 3.39 18.33
N HIS A 112 25.12 2.43 19.16
CA HIS A 112 24.19 1.45 19.76
C HIS A 112 24.51 1.01 21.20
N GLU A 113 25.70 1.28 21.73
CA GLU A 113 26.10 0.84 23.07
C GLU A 113 26.51 2.04 23.94
N TRP A 114 25.90 2.24 25.11
CA TRP A 114 26.28 3.32 26.03
C TRP A 114 27.46 2.90 26.92
N ARG A 115 28.50 3.74 27.00
CA ARG A 115 29.67 3.53 27.87
C ARG A 115 29.95 4.76 28.72
N LYS A 116 30.37 4.55 29.97
CA LYS A 116 30.80 5.63 30.85
C LYS A 116 32.23 6.07 30.48
N ARG A 117 32.48 7.37 30.41
CA ARG A 117 33.84 7.89 30.31
C ARG A 117 34.60 7.51 31.58
N LYS A 118 35.79 6.93 31.43
CA LYS A 118 36.70 6.79 32.55
C LYS A 118 37.26 8.18 32.84
N THR A 119 36.92 8.74 34.00
CA THR A 119 37.61 9.90 34.53
C THR A 119 39.05 9.46 34.82
N LEU A 120 40.05 10.21 34.32
CA LEU A 120 41.44 10.08 34.75
C LEU A 120 41.60 10.65 36.16
#